data_AF-A0A6A6V7P8-F1
#
_entry.id   AF-A0A6A6V7P8-F1
#
_cell.length_a   1.000
_cell.length_b   1.000
_cell.length_c   1.000
_cell.angle_alpha   90.00
_cell.angle_beta   90.00
_cell.angle_gamma   90.00
#
_symmetry.space_group_name_H-M   'P 1'
#
loop_
_entity.id
_entity.type
_entity.pdbx_description
1 polymer ?
#
loop_
_entity_poly.entity_id
_entity_poly.type
_entity_poly.pdbx_seq_one_letter_code
_entity_poly.pdbx_strand_id
1 'polypeptide(L)'
;MGGNEEHLEGYGLITLAKAVYIAQNSEGGVDQRLAQYLERKLAEVWTKLQARPDTYILPADEFALFNYYKARFGDSELVRNATKRYWDNYRGND
;
A
#
# COMPACT_ATOMS: atom_id res chain seq x y z
N MET A 1 6.94 2.64 -16.10
CA MET A 1 7.37 1.46 -15.33
C MET A 1 8.46 1.94 -14.35
N GLY A 2 8.06 2.48 -13.20
CA GLY A 2 8.97 3.07 -12.22
C GLY A 2 9.15 2.10 -11.06
N GLY A 3 10.30 1.43 -11.03
CA GLY A 3 10.60 0.31 -10.15
C GLY A 3 10.65 0.69 -8.67
N ASN A 4 9.81 0.02 -7.88
CA ASN A 4 10.08 -0.26 -6.47
C ASN A 4 10.28 -1.78 -6.34
N GLU A 5 11.17 -2.32 -7.18
CA GLU A 5 11.57 -3.71 -7.13
C GLU A 5 12.64 -3.85 -6.05
N GLU A 6 12.26 -4.38 -4.88
CA GLU A 6 13.23 -4.69 -3.83
C GLU A 6 13.53 -6.19 -3.85
N HIS A 7 14.78 -6.52 -3.57
CA HIS A 7 15.18 -7.91 -3.39
C HIS A 7 14.75 -8.38 -1.99
N LEU A 8 13.90 -9.41 -1.94
CA LEU A 8 13.43 -10.00 -0.70
C LEU A 8 13.86 -11.47 -0.65
N GLU A 9 14.60 -11.83 0.38
CA GLU A 9 15.21 -13.16 0.51
C GLU A 9 14.13 -14.26 0.57
N GLY A 10 14.15 -15.17 -0.42
CA GLY A 10 13.14 -16.22 -0.62
C GLY A 10 12.12 -15.90 -1.72
N TYR A 11 11.98 -14.62 -2.09
CA TYR A 11 11.04 -14.15 -3.11
C TYR A 11 11.73 -13.54 -4.34
N GLY A 12 13.03 -13.20 -4.23
CA GLY A 12 13.79 -12.57 -5.30
C GLY A 12 13.42 -11.10 -5.46
N LEU A 13 13.48 -10.59 -6.70
CA LEU A 13 13.00 -9.24 -7.02
C LEU A 13 11.46 -9.22 -6.95
N ILE A 14 10.94 -8.41 -6.02
CA ILE A 14 9.50 -8.28 -5.80
C ILE A 14 9.09 -6.80 -5.76
N THR A 15 7.99 -6.48 -6.44
CA THR A 15 7.36 -5.16 -6.39
C THR A 15 6.39 -5.07 -5.23
N LEU A 16 6.05 -3.85 -4.81
CA LEU A 16 5.02 -3.65 -3.79
C LEU A 16 3.69 -4.32 -4.14
N ALA A 17 3.17 -4.12 -5.36
CA ALA A 17 1.93 -4.77 -5.79
C ALA A 17 2.02 -6.31 -5.74
N LYS A 18 3.17 -6.89 -6.15
CA LYS A 18 3.36 -8.34 -6.09
C LYS A 18 3.45 -8.84 -4.64
N ALA A 19 4.11 -8.11 -3.76
CA ALA A 19 4.18 -8.42 -2.33
C ALA A 19 2.79 -8.43 -1.69
N VAL A 20 1.97 -7.41 -1.98
CA VAL A 20 0.58 -7.32 -1.51
C VAL A 20 -0.28 -8.44 -2.09
N TYR A 21 -0.12 -8.75 -3.38
CA TYR A 21 -0.84 -9.85 -4.03
C TYR A 21 -0.55 -11.19 -3.33
N ILE A 22 0.72 -11.50 -3.07
CA ILE A 22 1.09 -12.71 -2.32
C ILE A 22 0.46 -12.70 -0.92
N ALA A 23 0.46 -11.55 -0.25
CA ALA A 23 -0.12 -11.42 1.08
C ALA A 23 -1.64 -11.63 1.12
N GLN A 24 -2.35 -11.17 0.10
CA GLN A 24 -3.79 -11.38 -0.05
C GLN A 24 -4.13 -12.84 -0.40
N ASN A 25 -3.26 -13.51 -1.15
CA ASN A 25 -3.45 -14.92 -1.53
C ASN A 25 -2.97 -15.90 -0.45
N SER A 26 -2.36 -15.42 0.63
CA SER A 26 -1.93 -16.28 1.73
C SER A 26 -3.04 -16.47 2.75
N GLU A 27 -3.67 -17.65 2.76
CA GLU A 27 -4.76 -18.01 3.68
C GLU A 27 -4.33 -18.09 5.16
N GLY A 28 -3.02 -18.14 5.44
CA GLY A 28 -2.45 -18.26 6.79
C GLY A 28 -1.58 -17.07 7.25
N GLY A 29 -1.55 -15.98 6.48
CA GLY A 29 -0.64 -14.86 6.70
C GLY A 29 0.69 -15.00 5.95
N VAL A 30 1.50 -13.95 5.96
CA VAL A 30 2.77 -13.91 5.22
C VAL A 30 3.97 -14.24 6.11
N ASP A 31 5.07 -14.68 5.49
CA ASP A 31 6.35 -14.80 6.18
C ASP A 31 6.76 -13.47 6.84
N GLN A 32 7.49 -13.58 7.96
CA GLN A 32 7.96 -12.41 8.72
C GLN A 32 8.71 -11.40 7.85
N ARG A 33 9.47 -11.85 6.84
CA ARG A 33 10.21 -10.97 5.91
C ARG A 33 9.28 -10.15 5.03
N LEU A 34 8.27 -10.81 4.46
CA LEU A 34 7.29 -10.15 3.60
C LEU A 34 6.40 -9.21 4.44
N ALA A 35 6.01 -9.62 5.65
CA ALA A 35 5.35 -8.74 6.61
C ALA A 35 6.18 -7.49 6.93
N GLN A 36 7.46 -7.64 7.28
CA GLN A 36 8.33 -6.50 7.60
C GLN A 36 8.49 -5.54 6.41
N TYR A 37 8.60 -6.07 5.19
CA TYR A 37 8.65 -5.26 3.99
C TYR A 37 7.36 -4.46 3.77
N LEU A 38 6.20 -5.12 3.89
CA LEU A 38 4.89 -4.49 3.76
C LEU A 38 4.67 -3.42 4.84
N GLU A 39 5.04 -3.71 6.10
CA GLU A 39 4.92 -2.77 7.21
C GLU A 39 5.84 -1.56 7.05
N ARG A 40 7.08 -1.76 6.56
CA ARG A 40 7.99 -0.65 6.25
C ARG A 40 7.40 0.25 5.17
N LYS A 41 6.94 -0.33 4.06
CA LYS A 41 6.29 0.42 2.97
C LYS A 41 5.05 1.13 3.46
N LEU A 42 4.28 0.52 4.35
CA LEU A 42 3.09 1.12 4.93
C LEU A 42 3.45 2.35 5.76
N ALA A 43 4.49 2.28 6.58
CA ALA A 43 4.98 3.42 7.35
C ALA A 43 5.49 4.56 6.46
N GLU A 44 6.16 4.24 5.34
CA GLU A 44 6.58 5.24 4.35
C GLU A 44 5.36 5.96 3.74
N VAL A 45 4.37 5.20 3.28
CA VAL A 45 3.12 5.74 2.71
C VAL A 45 2.37 6.57 3.74
N TRP A 46 2.27 6.08 4.98
CA TRP A 46 1.59 6.78 6.07
C TRP A 46 2.28 8.10 6.41
N THR A 47 3.62 8.14 6.38
CA THR A 47 4.40 9.38 6.58
C THR A 47 4.16 10.38 5.47
N LYS A 48 4.16 9.94 4.20
CA LYS A 48 3.84 10.81 3.06
C LYS A 48 2.41 11.35 3.14
N LEU A 49 1.47 10.49 3.51
CA LEU A 49 0.07 10.86 3.65
C LEU A 49 -0.13 11.87 4.80
N GLN A 50 0.52 11.69 5.94
CA GLN A 50 0.49 12.68 7.02
C GLN A 50 1.20 14.00 6.67
N ALA A 51 2.30 13.93 5.92
CA ALA A 51 3.01 15.13 5.48
C ALA A 51 2.19 15.95 4.47
N ARG A 52 1.35 15.28 3.68
CA ARG A 52 0.53 15.87 2.62
C ARG A 52 -0.89 15.28 2.67
N PRO A 53 -1.64 15.58 3.75
CA PRO A 53 -2.93 14.94 4.00
C PRO A 53 -4.00 15.40 3.03
N ASP A 54 -3.75 16.46 2.25
CA ASP A 54 -4.68 17.01 1.26
C ASP A 54 -4.25 16.88 -0.20
N THR A 55 -2.95 16.76 -0.44
CA THR A 55 -2.37 16.81 -1.80
C THR A 55 -1.78 15.49 -2.25
N TYR A 56 -1.55 14.54 -1.35
CA TYR A 56 -1.02 13.23 -1.70
C TYR A 56 -2.11 12.35 -2.32
N ILE A 57 -1.87 11.86 -3.53
CA ILE A 57 -2.70 10.87 -4.22
C ILE A 57 -1.93 9.56 -4.23
N LEU A 58 -2.55 8.52 -3.65
CA LEU A 58 -1.98 7.18 -3.60
C LEU A 58 -1.89 6.59 -5.02
N PRO A 59 -0.75 6.11 -5.50
CA PRO A 59 -0.69 5.27 -6.68
C PRO A 59 -1.31 3.89 -6.41
N ALA A 60 -1.67 3.17 -7.47
CA ALA A 60 -2.35 1.87 -7.37
C ALA A 60 -1.61 0.85 -6.49
N ASP A 61 -0.29 0.77 -6.58
CA ASP A 61 0.54 -0.14 -5.77
C ASP A 61 0.46 0.17 -4.27
N GLU A 62 0.53 1.45 -3.91
CA GLU A 62 0.44 1.90 -2.51
C GLU A 62 -0.99 1.78 -1.99
N PHE A 63 -1.99 2.05 -2.84
CA PHE A 63 -3.40 1.87 -2.49
C PHE A 63 -3.73 0.41 -2.19
N ALA A 64 -3.18 -0.55 -2.94
CA ALA A 64 -3.35 -1.97 -2.67
C ALA A 64 -2.80 -2.37 -1.29
N LEU A 65 -1.61 -1.88 -0.94
CA LEU A 65 -1.01 -2.08 0.39
C LEU A 65 -1.89 -1.48 1.48
N PHE A 66 -2.33 -0.24 1.28
CA PHE A 66 -3.15 0.48 2.24
C PHE A 66 -4.50 -0.22 2.46
N ASN A 67 -5.10 -0.73 1.38
CA ASN A 67 -6.34 -1.48 1.42
C ASN A 67 -6.19 -2.81 2.17
N TYR A 68 -5.05 -3.50 2.00
CA TYR A 68 -4.73 -4.71 2.77
C TYR A 68 -4.70 -4.45 4.29
N TYR A 69 -4.10 -3.34 4.71
CA TYR A 69 -4.07 -2.93 6.12
C TYR A 69 -5.28 -2.11 6.58
N LYS A 70 -6.28 -1.87 5.72
CA LYS A 70 -7.45 -1.04 6.02
C LYS A 70 -8.18 -1.48 7.29
N ALA A 71 -8.31 -2.80 7.50
CA ALA A 71 -8.93 -3.36 8.70
C ALA A 71 -8.22 -2.93 9.99
N ARG A 72 -6.91 -2.67 9.94
CA ARG A 72 -6.08 -2.23 11.08
C ARG A 72 -6.28 -0.75 11.39
N PHE A 73 -6.70 0.05 10.41
CA PHE A 73 -6.87 1.51 10.56
C PHE A 73 -8.27 1.95 11.01
N GLY A 74 -9.25 1.05 11.04
CA GLY A 74 -10.61 1.35 11.52
C GLY A 74 -11.26 2.56 10.83
N ASP A 75 -11.87 3.44 11.63
CA ASP A 75 -12.57 4.66 11.19
C ASP A 75 -11.66 5.88 11.05
N SER A 76 -10.41 5.70 10.62
CA SER A 76 -9.49 6.81 10.40
C SER A 76 -9.99 7.74 9.28
N GLU A 77 -10.22 9.02 9.61
CA GLU A 77 -10.65 10.04 8.65
C GLU A 77 -9.60 10.25 7.54
N LEU A 78 -8.31 10.15 7.90
CA LEU A 78 -7.20 10.22 6.96
C LEU A 78 -7.31 9.13 5.87
N VAL A 79 -7.65 7.90 6.27
CA VAL A 79 -7.85 6.76 5.35
C VAL A 79 -9.06 6.99 4.44
N ARG A 80 -10.15 7.52 5.00
CA ARG A 80 -11.35 7.87 4.22
C ARG A 80 -11.04 8.93 3.18
N ASN A 81 -10.39 10.02 3.57
CA ASN A 81 -10.03 11.11 2.67
C ASN A 81 -9.06 10.63 1.58
N ALA A 82 -8.03 9.87 1.94
CA ALA A 82 -7.08 9.30 0.99
C ALA A 82 -7.76 8.38 -0.04
N THR A 83 -8.66 7.50 0.43
CA THR A 83 -9.44 6.60 -0.43
C THR A 83 -10.34 7.39 -1.38
N LYS A 84 -11.05 8.40 -0.86
CA LYS A 84 -11.92 9.25 -1.67
C LYS A 84 -11.14 9.94 -2.79
N ARG A 85 -9.97 10.51 -2.48
CA ARG A 85 -9.12 11.18 -3.49
C ARG A 85 -8.56 10.24 -4.53
N TYR A 86 -8.16 9.03 -4.13
CA TYR A 86 -7.75 8.00 -5.09
C TYR A 86 -8.86 7.76 -6.13
N TRP A 87 -10.10 7.53 -5.69
CA TRP A 87 -11.23 7.31 -6.59
C TRP A 87 -11.62 8.55 -7.40
N ASP A 88 -11.55 9.74 -6.80
CA ASP A 88 -11.82 11.01 -7.46
C ASP A 88 -10.84 11.25 -8.62
N ASN A 89 -9.54 11.05 -8.36
CA ASN A 89 -8.50 11.13 -9.39
C ASN A 89 -8.63 10.04 -10.46
N TYR A 90 -8.99 8.81 -10.06
CA TYR A 90 -9.18 7.70 -11.00
C TYR A 90 -10.38 7.93 -11.93
N ARG A 91 -11.48 8.52 -11.44
CA ARG A 91 -12.67 8.84 -12.26
C ARG A 91 -12.51 10.08 -13.12
N GLY A 92 -11.69 11.05 -12.73
CA GLY A 92 -11.45 12.26 -13.51
C GLY A 92 -10.57 12.07 -14.75
N ASN A 93 -10.04 10.85 -14.96
CA ASN A 93 -9.19 10.49 -16.09
C ASN A 93 -9.92 9.63 -17.14
N ASP A 94 -11.26 9.66 -17.16
CA ASP A 94 -12.13 9.03 -18.16
C ASP A 94 -12.73 10.08 -19.11
#